data_AF-A0A087W1C8-F1
#
_entry.id   AF-A0A087W1C8-F1
#
_cell.length_a   1.000
_cell.length_b   1.000
_cell.length_c   1.000
_cell.angle_alpha   90.00
_cell.angle_beta   90.00
_cell.angle_gamma   90.00
#
_symmetry.space_group_name_H-M   'P 1'
#
loop_
_entity.id
_entity.type
_entity.pdbx_description
1 polymer ?
#
loop_
_entity_poly.entity_id
_entity_poly.type
_entity_poly.pdbx_seq_one_letter_code
_entity_poly.pdbx_strand_id
1 'polypeptide(L)'
;MHYSIITKFRSHKTSQLAIVADDGFYAGRRDAALVECWKHGAVADVSVLMNGGVVRSSTTPATSVLLNYCMQEAALPDLHINLSEGEPLSAKGSISSLLEDGTGLFYGKANLRRNLQTVHLRHVEIEIERLIIKFEKLFGVSPLRVDGHQRCHVLPGIVEVLCRLLPRHSVSWIRSPEEVVLKQRDSQVLFSRMNLVGIDTNSLRFLPVLLILS
;
A
#
# COMPACT_ATOMS: atom_id res chain seq x y z
N MET A 1 -2.72 -49.43 -38.63
CA MET A 1 -2.26 -49.04 -37.27
C MET A 1 -1.43 -47.76 -37.40
N HIS A 2 -1.97 -46.61 -37.01
CA HIS A 2 -1.19 -45.37 -36.86
C HIS A 2 -1.61 -44.76 -35.52
N TYR A 3 -0.73 -44.88 -34.52
CA TYR A 3 -0.90 -44.21 -33.23
C TYR A 3 -0.37 -42.78 -33.38
N SER A 4 -1.24 -41.79 -33.39
CA SER A 4 -0.84 -40.39 -33.21
C SER A 4 -0.76 -40.12 -31.71
N ILE A 5 0.46 -39.95 -31.21
CA ILE A 5 0.74 -39.48 -29.86
C ILE A 5 0.28 -38.02 -29.78
N ILE A 6 -0.81 -37.77 -29.05
CA ILE A 6 -1.18 -36.42 -28.63
C ILE A 6 -0.27 -36.07 -27.45
N THR A 7 0.84 -35.40 -27.71
CA THR A 7 1.59 -34.70 -26.67
C THR A 7 0.78 -33.47 -26.25
N LYS A 8 0.08 -33.60 -25.13
CA LYS A 8 -0.52 -32.47 -24.40
C LYS A 8 0.62 -31.54 -23.97
N PHE A 9 0.85 -30.47 -24.72
CA PHE A 9 1.69 -29.37 -24.25
C PHE A 9 1.05 -28.76 -23.00
N ARG A 10 1.60 -29.08 -21.83
CA ARG A 10 1.31 -28.34 -20.59
C ARG A 10 2.01 -27.00 -20.70
N SER A 11 1.28 -25.94 -21.03
CA SER A 11 1.72 -24.56 -20.81
C SER A 11 2.18 -24.42 -19.36
N HIS A 12 3.48 -24.32 -19.12
CA HIS A 12 4.00 -24.03 -17.80
C HIS A 12 3.69 -22.55 -17.52
N LYS A 13 2.75 -22.27 -16.59
CA LYS A 13 2.59 -20.91 -16.08
C LYS A 13 3.89 -20.53 -15.38
N THR A 14 4.58 -19.53 -15.90
CA THR A 14 5.68 -18.87 -15.19
C THR A 14 5.07 -18.05 -14.06
N SER A 15 5.36 -18.41 -12.81
CA SER A 15 5.04 -17.57 -11.66
C SER A 15 6.10 -16.48 -11.52
N GLN A 16 5.66 -15.24 -11.33
CA GLN A 16 6.54 -14.13 -10.94
C GLN A 16 6.35 -13.87 -9.44
N LEU A 17 7.46 -13.62 -8.74
CA LEU A 17 7.46 -13.26 -7.32
C LEU A 17 8.13 -11.90 -7.18
N ALA A 18 7.45 -10.97 -6.53
CA ALA A 18 8.02 -9.69 -6.11
C ALA A 18 7.97 -9.62 -4.58
N ILE A 19 9.14 -9.48 -3.94
CA ILE A 19 9.24 -9.25 -2.50
C ILE A 19 9.32 -7.74 -2.31
N VAL A 20 8.26 -7.12 -1.79
CA VAL A 20 8.20 -5.67 -1.55
C VAL A 20 8.37 -5.42 -0.06
N ALA A 21 9.32 -4.57 0.30
CA ALA A 21 9.52 -4.19 1.70
C ALA A 21 8.73 -2.95 2.07
N ASP A 22 7.98 -3.03 3.17
CA ASP A 22 7.12 -1.95 3.64
C ASP A 22 7.90 -0.89 4.44
N ASP A 23 7.25 0.26 4.63
CA ASP A 23 7.67 1.35 5.52
C ASP A 23 8.97 2.10 5.14
N GLY A 24 9.26 2.25 3.85
CA GLY A 24 10.23 3.26 3.39
C GLY A 24 9.82 4.67 3.84
N PHE A 25 10.80 5.54 4.09
CA PHE A 25 10.63 6.89 4.66
C PHE A 25 10.06 6.97 6.07
N TYR A 26 9.87 5.84 6.76
CA TYR A 26 9.49 5.84 8.17
C TYR A 26 10.57 6.50 9.04
N ALA A 27 11.82 6.03 8.90
CA ALA A 27 12.98 6.54 9.65
C ALA A 27 14.29 6.24 8.89
N GLY A 28 15.29 7.13 9.00
CA GLY A 28 16.54 7.02 8.23
C GLY A 28 17.33 5.72 8.45
N ARG A 29 17.31 5.14 9.66
CA ARG A 29 17.94 3.83 9.92
C ARG A 29 17.21 2.69 9.19
N ARG A 30 15.88 2.76 9.08
CA ARG A 30 15.09 1.77 8.34
C ARG A 30 15.38 1.89 6.85
N ASP A 31 15.38 3.11 6.31
CA ASP A 31 15.73 3.38 4.92
C ASP A 31 17.12 2.83 4.54
N ALA A 32 18.12 2.99 5.42
CA ALA A 32 19.45 2.43 5.18
C ALA A 32 19.44 0.89 5.04
N ALA A 33 18.69 0.19 5.90
CA ALA A 33 18.54 -1.26 5.81
C ALA A 33 17.75 -1.70 4.58
N LEU A 34 16.70 -0.96 4.20
CA LEU A 34 15.94 -1.22 2.97
C LEU A 34 16.82 -1.11 1.73
N VAL A 35 17.64 -0.07 1.64
CA VAL A 35 18.61 0.12 0.54
C VAL A 35 19.63 -1.03 0.52
N GLU A 36 20.14 -1.46 1.68
CA GLU A 36 21.04 -2.61 1.78
C GLU A 36 20.38 -3.89 1.21
N CYS A 37 19.14 -4.19 1.64
CA CYS A 37 18.39 -5.34 1.15
C CYS A 37 18.11 -5.27 -0.36
N TRP A 38 17.77 -4.10 -0.87
CA TRP A 38 17.46 -3.89 -2.29
C TRP A 38 18.70 -4.08 -3.16
N LYS A 39 19.84 -3.49 -2.77
CA LYS A 39 21.13 -3.66 -3.46
C LYS A 39 21.58 -5.11 -3.57
N HIS A 40 21.27 -5.93 -2.57
CA HIS A 40 21.62 -7.36 -2.54
C HIS A 40 20.55 -8.26 -3.15
N GLY A 41 19.48 -7.70 -3.73
CA GLY A 41 18.39 -8.47 -4.36
C GLY A 41 17.54 -9.28 -3.38
N ALA A 42 17.60 -8.99 -2.08
CA ALA A 42 16.76 -9.64 -1.07
C ALA A 42 15.29 -9.18 -1.18
N VAL A 43 15.08 -7.99 -1.71
CA VAL A 43 13.77 -7.41 -2.03
C VAL A 43 13.78 -6.94 -3.48
N ALA A 44 12.65 -7.05 -4.16
CA ALA A 44 12.44 -6.57 -5.51
C ALA A 44 12.09 -5.08 -5.55
N ASP A 45 11.44 -4.58 -4.50
CA ASP A 45 10.96 -3.21 -4.40
C ASP A 45 10.72 -2.78 -2.95
N VAL A 46 10.34 -1.51 -2.75
CA VAL A 46 9.93 -0.95 -1.46
C VAL A 46 8.68 -0.09 -1.62
N SER A 47 7.87 0.01 -0.56
CA SER A 47 6.76 0.97 -0.48
C SER A 47 7.07 2.08 0.53
N VAL A 48 6.77 3.34 0.18
CA VAL A 48 7.21 4.54 0.91
C VAL A 48 6.05 5.35 1.51
N LEU A 49 6.25 5.80 2.75
CA LEU A 49 5.31 6.62 3.52
C LEU A 49 5.51 8.11 3.24
N MET A 50 4.57 8.75 2.54
CA MET A 50 4.67 10.19 2.23
C MET A 50 4.47 11.11 3.45
N ASN A 51 3.87 10.60 4.52
CA ASN A 51 3.81 11.24 5.84
C ASN A 51 4.79 10.63 6.86
N GLY A 52 5.74 9.82 6.40
CA GLY A 52 6.80 9.24 7.25
C GLY A 52 7.80 10.29 7.75
N GLY A 53 8.54 9.93 8.81
CA GLY A 53 9.45 10.85 9.51
C GLY A 53 10.54 11.46 8.60
N VAL A 54 11.03 10.72 7.61
CA VAL A 54 12.11 11.16 6.71
C VAL A 54 11.65 12.28 5.80
N VAL A 55 10.53 12.10 5.10
CA VAL A 55 9.97 13.10 4.18
C VAL A 55 9.23 14.24 4.88
N ARG A 56 9.00 14.15 6.19
CA ARG A 56 8.47 15.25 7.00
C ARG A 56 9.55 16.14 7.59
N SER A 57 10.65 15.54 8.04
CA SER A 57 11.74 16.27 8.71
C SER A 57 12.71 16.92 7.73
N SER A 58 12.82 16.41 6.50
CA SER A 58 13.80 16.93 5.55
C SER A 58 13.25 18.09 4.72
N THR A 59 13.75 19.30 4.97
CA THR A 59 13.61 20.46 4.09
C THR A 59 14.37 20.29 2.76
N THR A 60 15.25 19.29 2.68
CA THR A 60 15.97 18.91 1.46
C THR A 60 16.00 17.39 1.30
N PRO A 61 15.29 16.82 0.32
CA PRO A 61 15.26 15.37 0.09
C PRO A 61 16.64 14.72 -0.18
N ALA A 62 17.68 15.52 -0.48
CA ALA A 62 19.04 15.09 -0.78
C ALA A 62 19.77 14.31 0.34
N THR A 63 19.26 14.29 1.58
CA THR A 63 19.84 13.50 2.69
C THR A 63 19.17 12.14 2.90
N SER A 64 18.05 11.86 2.24
CA SER A 64 17.40 10.54 2.34
C SER A 64 18.20 9.51 1.54
N VAL A 65 18.77 8.53 2.23
CA VAL A 65 19.52 7.43 1.60
C VAL A 65 18.64 6.63 0.63
N LEU A 66 17.37 6.39 0.99
CA LEU A 66 16.43 5.66 0.14
C LEU A 66 16.04 6.48 -1.09
N LEU A 67 15.73 7.77 -0.94
CA LEU A 67 15.41 8.60 -2.09
C LEU A 67 16.60 8.72 -3.05
N ASN A 68 17.80 8.97 -2.50
CA ASN A 68 19.03 9.03 -3.30
C ASN A 68 19.25 7.74 -4.08
N TYR A 69 19.03 6.59 -3.43
CA TYR A 69 19.13 5.30 -4.11
C TYR A 69 18.09 5.14 -5.22
N CYS A 70 16.82 5.46 -4.96
CA CYS A 70 15.77 5.43 -5.99
C CYS A 70 16.14 6.31 -7.21
N MET A 71 16.67 7.51 -6.97
CA MET A 71 17.08 8.42 -8.06
C MET A 71 18.29 7.90 -8.84
N GLN A 72 19.27 7.30 -8.16
CA GLN A 72 20.46 6.72 -8.79
C GLN A 72 20.12 5.52 -9.68
N GLU A 73 19.22 4.65 -9.22
CA GLU A 73 18.82 3.45 -9.94
C GLU A 73 17.65 3.67 -10.92
N ALA A 74 17.16 4.91 -11.03
CA ALA A 74 15.92 5.25 -11.73
C ALA A 74 14.73 4.34 -11.31
N ALA A 75 14.69 3.97 -10.03
CA ALA A 75 13.66 3.12 -9.45
C ALA A 75 12.51 3.96 -8.91
N LEU A 76 11.28 3.54 -9.20
CA LEU A 76 10.06 4.16 -8.69
C LEU A 76 9.46 3.26 -7.59
N PRO A 77 9.54 3.65 -6.31
CA PRO A 77 8.97 2.84 -5.23
C PRO A 77 7.43 2.91 -5.25
N ASP A 78 6.79 2.00 -4.52
CA ASP A 78 5.35 1.98 -4.33
C ASP A 78 4.91 3.03 -3.29
N LEU A 79 3.65 3.48 -3.33
CA LEU A 79 3.12 4.37 -2.29
C LEU A 79 2.51 3.54 -1.15
N HIS A 80 3.09 3.66 0.05
CA HIS A 80 2.59 3.07 1.28
C HIS A 80 1.64 4.03 1.99
N ILE A 81 0.34 3.83 1.83
CA ILE A 81 -0.69 4.72 2.41
C ILE A 81 -0.70 4.56 3.93
N ASN A 82 -0.62 5.67 4.66
CA ASN A 82 -0.72 5.67 6.12
C ASN A 82 -1.78 6.65 6.59
N LEU A 83 -2.76 6.10 7.32
CA LEU A 83 -3.87 6.81 7.95
C LEU A 83 -3.98 6.49 9.45
N SER A 84 -2.97 5.83 10.01
CA SER A 84 -3.05 5.21 11.33
C SER A 84 -1.91 5.60 12.25
N GLU A 85 -0.83 6.22 11.78
CA GLU A 85 0.32 6.54 12.62
C GLU A 85 0.91 7.92 12.31
N GLY A 86 1.27 8.66 13.36
CA GLY A 86 1.93 9.96 13.21
C GLY A 86 0.99 11.08 12.76
N GLU A 87 1.56 12.07 12.08
CA GLU A 87 0.85 13.27 11.65
C GLU A 87 0.34 13.17 10.21
N PRO A 88 -0.82 13.77 9.91
CA PRO A 88 -1.30 13.89 8.54
C PRO A 88 -0.48 14.88 7.70
N LEU A 89 -0.59 14.79 6.37
CA LEU A 89 -0.16 15.85 5.46
C LEU A 89 -1.19 16.97 5.33
N SER A 90 -2.47 16.64 5.49
CA SER A 90 -3.57 17.59 5.37
C SER A 90 -3.71 18.45 6.61
N ALA A 91 -4.36 19.61 6.45
CA ALA A 91 -4.70 20.44 7.60
C ALA A 91 -5.62 19.67 8.55
N LYS A 92 -5.33 19.71 9.86
CA LYS A 92 -6.07 18.92 10.86
C LYS A 92 -7.58 19.13 10.79
N GLY A 93 -8.02 20.37 10.53
CA GLY A 93 -9.45 20.70 10.39
C GLY A 93 -10.12 20.11 9.15
N SER A 94 -9.39 19.82 8.08
CA SER A 94 -9.97 19.21 6.86
C SER A 94 -10.11 17.69 6.93
N ILE A 95 -9.53 17.07 7.96
CA ILE A 95 -9.52 15.61 8.14
C ILE A 95 -9.79 15.17 9.59
N SER A 96 -10.49 15.99 10.38
CA SER A 96 -10.61 15.82 11.84
C SER A 96 -11.10 14.43 12.27
N SER A 97 -12.01 13.81 11.51
CA SER A 97 -12.51 12.45 11.79
C SER A 97 -11.48 11.30 11.63
N LEU A 98 -10.23 11.59 11.24
CA LEU A 98 -9.12 10.63 11.23
C LEU A 98 -8.19 10.79 12.43
N LEU A 99 -8.39 11.83 13.24
CA LEU A 99 -7.42 12.29 14.22
C LEU A 99 -7.92 12.08 15.64
N GLU A 100 -6.99 11.80 16.54
CA GLU A 100 -7.27 11.78 17.97
C GLU A 100 -7.38 13.21 18.50
N ASP A 101 -8.44 13.44 19.28
CA ASP A 101 -8.74 14.75 19.85
C ASP A 101 -7.60 15.22 20.76
N GLY A 102 -7.26 16.51 20.66
CA GLY A 102 -6.21 17.12 21.47
C GLY A 102 -4.77 16.87 20.99
N THR A 103 -4.48 15.76 20.30
CA THR A 103 -3.15 15.49 19.73
C THR A 103 -3.05 15.97 18.28
N GLY A 104 -4.12 15.77 17.51
CA GLY A 104 -4.11 15.98 16.07
C GLY A 104 -3.19 15.01 15.33
N LEU A 105 -2.87 13.88 15.94
CA LEU A 105 -2.24 12.71 15.32
C LEU A 105 -3.31 11.76 14.81
N PHE A 106 -2.96 10.86 13.89
CA PHE A 106 -3.85 9.76 13.55
C PHE A 106 -4.19 8.90 14.76
N TYR A 107 -5.37 8.28 14.73
CA TYR A 107 -5.90 7.48 15.83
C TYR A 107 -4.98 6.35 16.35
N GLY A 108 -4.03 5.84 15.56
CA GLY A 108 -3.39 4.56 15.86
C GLY A 108 -4.13 3.40 15.20
N LYS A 109 -3.42 2.29 14.95
CA LYS A 109 -3.94 1.06 14.31
C LYS A 109 -5.31 0.60 14.82
N ALA A 110 -5.41 0.52 16.15
CA ALA A 110 -6.53 -0.10 16.84
C ALA A 110 -7.73 0.86 16.94
N ASN A 111 -7.46 2.13 17.24
CA ASN A 111 -8.50 3.16 17.32
C ASN A 111 -9.07 3.49 15.94
N LEU A 112 -8.26 3.53 14.87
CA LEU A 112 -8.76 3.71 13.51
C LEU A 112 -9.79 2.62 13.17
N ARG A 113 -9.46 1.36 13.47
CA ARG A 113 -10.36 0.21 13.26
C ARG A 113 -11.64 0.29 14.08
N ARG A 114 -11.55 0.72 15.35
CA ARG A 114 -12.70 0.88 16.23
C ARG A 114 -13.62 2.02 15.77
N ASN A 115 -13.08 3.05 15.14
CA ASN A 115 -13.80 4.25 14.70
C ASN A 115 -14.15 4.26 13.20
N LEU A 116 -13.99 3.15 12.45
CA LEU A 116 -14.23 3.15 11.00
C LEU A 116 -15.62 3.66 10.58
N GLN A 117 -16.64 3.41 11.40
CA GLN A 117 -18.02 3.85 11.13
C GLN A 117 -18.24 5.37 11.32
N THR A 118 -17.37 6.04 12.08
CA THR A 118 -17.44 7.49 12.33
C THR A 118 -16.44 8.27 11.47
N VAL A 119 -15.49 7.59 10.83
CA VAL A 119 -14.58 8.18 9.86
C VAL A 119 -15.35 8.70 8.65
N HIS A 120 -15.17 9.99 8.35
CA HIS A 120 -15.79 10.62 7.19
C HIS A 120 -14.99 10.29 5.92
N LEU A 121 -15.59 9.61 4.94
CA LEU A 121 -14.88 9.16 3.74
C LEU A 121 -14.21 10.28 2.93
N ARG A 122 -14.81 11.47 2.89
CA ARG A 122 -14.16 12.66 2.30
C ARG A 122 -12.83 13.03 2.98
N HIS A 123 -12.69 12.83 4.29
CA HIS A 123 -11.43 13.09 4.99
C HIS A 123 -10.35 12.08 4.59
N VAL A 124 -10.75 10.80 4.42
CA VAL A 124 -9.88 9.75 3.86
C VAL A 124 -9.40 10.14 2.47
N GLU A 125 -10.33 10.55 1.60
CA GLU A 125 -10.00 10.96 0.23
C GLU A 125 -9.01 12.13 0.19
N ILE A 126 -9.27 13.18 0.99
CA ILE A 126 -8.40 14.36 1.10
C ILE A 126 -6.97 13.94 1.48
N GLU A 127 -6.82 13.12 2.51
CA GLU A 127 -5.48 12.72 2.97
C GLU A 127 -4.77 11.81 1.97
N ILE A 128 -5.45 10.82 1.40
CA ILE A 128 -4.85 9.92 0.40
C ILE A 128 -4.43 10.70 -0.85
N GLU A 129 -5.27 11.61 -1.34
CA GLU A 129 -4.93 12.45 -2.48
C GLU A 129 -3.72 13.34 -2.16
N ARG A 130 -3.61 13.83 -0.92
CA ARG A 130 -2.44 14.59 -0.47
C ARG A 130 -1.17 13.75 -0.47
N LEU A 131 -1.24 12.47 -0.08
CA LEU A 131 -0.13 11.52 -0.14
C LEU A 131 0.31 11.29 -1.60
N ILE A 132 -0.63 11.06 -2.52
CA ILE A 132 -0.35 10.88 -3.96
C ILE A 132 0.32 12.12 -4.55
N ILE A 133 -0.25 13.31 -4.30
CA ILE A 133 0.32 14.58 -4.80
C ILE A 133 1.73 14.82 -4.24
N LYS A 134 1.99 14.45 -2.98
CA LYS A 134 3.33 14.58 -2.39
C LYS A 134 4.31 13.59 -3.03
N PHE A 135 3.87 12.38 -3.31
CA PHE A 135 4.66 11.39 -4.05
C PHE A 135 5.03 11.93 -5.43
N GLU A 136 4.07 12.43 -6.20
CA GLU A 136 4.28 13.02 -7.54
C GLU A 136 5.27 14.17 -7.51
N LYS A 137 5.17 15.06 -6.52
CA LYS A 137 6.12 16.16 -6.37
C LYS A 137 7.54 15.68 -6.07
N LEU A 138 7.69 14.55 -5.38
CA LEU A 138 8.98 14.02 -4.98
C LEU A 138 9.65 13.20 -6.09
N PHE A 139 8.87 12.42 -6.84
CA PHE A 139 9.38 11.51 -7.87
C PHE A 139 9.14 11.98 -9.31
N GLY A 140 8.38 13.05 -9.50
CA GLY A 140 8.04 13.61 -10.82
C GLY A 140 6.93 12.86 -11.57
N VAL A 141 6.45 11.72 -11.04
CA VAL A 141 5.42 10.87 -11.64
C VAL A 141 4.52 10.27 -10.55
N SER A 142 3.28 9.90 -10.93
CA SER A 142 2.34 9.22 -10.03
C SER A 142 2.83 7.83 -9.65
N PRO A 143 2.52 7.33 -8.44
CA PRO A 143 2.89 5.97 -8.06
C PRO A 143 2.17 4.96 -8.95
N LEU A 144 2.86 3.90 -9.37
CA LEU A 144 2.23 2.85 -10.18
C LEU A 144 1.36 1.93 -9.31
N ARG A 145 1.83 1.63 -8.10
CA ARG A 145 1.22 0.66 -7.18
C ARG A 145 1.11 1.25 -5.78
N VAL A 146 0.08 0.81 -5.05
CA VAL A 146 -0.16 1.20 -3.67
C VAL A 146 -0.42 0.00 -2.76
N ASP A 147 -0.05 0.15 -1.51
CA ASP A 147 -0.42 -0.68 -0.38
C ASP A 147 -0.69 0.23 0.83
N GLY A 148 -0.85 -0.36 2.02
CA GLY A 148 -1.25 0.40 3.20
C GLY A 148 -0.52 -0.02 4.46
N HIS A 149 0.03 0.97 5.16
CA HIS A 149 0.57 0.83 6.49
C HIS A 149 -0.48 0.22 7.40
N GLN A 150 -0.05 -0.81 8.13
CA GLN A 150 -0.93 -1.60 9.00
C GLN A 150 -2.21 -2.09 8.28
N ARG A 151 -2.15 -2.30 6.95
CA ARG A 151 -3.26 -2.71 6.09
C ARG A 151 -4.45 -1.75 6.12
N CYS A 152 -4.23 -0.45 6.26
CA CYS A 152 -5.33 0.52 6.27
C CYS A 152 -6.06 0.59 4.92
N HIS A 153 -5.37 0.29 3.81
CA HIS A 153 -5.90 0.37 2.45
C HIS A 153 -7.02 -0.62 2.12
N VAL A 154 -7.18 -1.67 2.93
CA VAL A 154 -8.22 -2.71 2.77
C VAL A 154 -9.34 -2.60 3.80
N LEU A 155 -9.33 -1.56 4.64
CA LEU A 155 -10.41 -1.34 5.60
C LEU A 155 -11.70 -0.90 4.86
N PRO A 156 -12.88 -1.34 5.32
CA PRO A 156 -14.16 -0.87 4.79
C PRO A 156 -14.26 0.66 4.82
N GLY A 157 -14.84 1.23 3.78
CA GLY A 157 -14.86 2.67 3.51
C GLY A 157 -13.59 3.18 2.82
N ILE A 158 -12.41 2.75 3.27
CA ILE A 158 -11.12 3.22 2.75
C ILE A 158 -10.83 2.62 1.37
N VAL A 159 -11.08 1.32 1.20
CA VAL A 159 -10.88 0.64 -0.09
C VAL A 159 -11.79 1.21 -1.19
N GLU A 160 -13.03 1.58 -0.86
CA GLU A 160 -13.98 2.20 -1.79
C GLU A 160 -13.54 3.61 -2.21
N VAL A 161 -12.96 4.37 -1.28
CA VAL A 161 -12.32 5.65 -1.61
C VAL A 161 -11.15 5.42 -2.56
N LEU A 162 -10.29 4.45 -2.30
CA LEU A 162 -9.15 4.11 -3.15
C LEU A 162 -9.59 3.69 -4.56
N CYS A 163 -10.56 2.80 -4.69
CA CYS A 163 -11.07 2.38 -6.00
C CYS A 163 -11.54 3.57 -6.85
N ARG A 164 -12.09 4.64 -6.26
CA ARG A 164 -12.50 5.84 -6.99
C ARG A 164 -11.38 6.85 -7.20
N LEU A 165 -10.44 6.93 -6.27
CA LEU A 165 -9.38 7.94 -6.29
C LEU A 165 -8.19 7.52 -7.16
N LEU A 166 -7.69 6.30 -7.01
CA LEU A 166 -6.49 5.80 -7.69
C LEU A 166 -6.53 5.95 -9.23
N PRO A 167 -7.63 5.64 -9.94
CA PRO A 167 -7.70 5.81 -11.39
C PRO A 167 -7.58 7.28 -11.84
N ARG A 168 -8.02 8.24 -11.01
CA ARG A 168 -7.90 9.68 -11.31
C ARG A 168 -6.45 10.16 -11.29
N HIS A 169 -5.58 9.41 -10.64
CA HIS A 169 -4.15 9.67 -10.49
C HIS A 169 -3.28 8.65 -11.24
N SER A 170 -3.85 7.93 -12.22
CA SER A 170 -3.16 6.92 -13.04
C SER A 170 -2.50 5.78 -12.24
N VAL A 171 -2.91 5.56 -10.99
CA VAL A 171 -2.42 4.45 -10.17
C VAL A 171 -3.14 3.18 -10.58
N SER A 172 -2.39 2.18 -11.03
CA SER A 172 -2.94 1.01 -11.73
C SER A 172 -3.00 -0.25 -10.88
N TRP A 173 -2.44 -0.24 -9.66
CA TRP A 173 -2.36 -1.44 -8.83
C TRP A 173 -2.57 -1.12 -7.35
N ILE A 174 -3.30 -2.01 -6.67
CA ILE A 174 -3.44 -2.03 -5.22
C ILE A 174 -3.10 -3.43 -4.72
N ARG A 175 -2.31 -3.53 -3.64
CA ARG A 175 -1.96 -4.82 -3.04
C ARG A 175 -3.21 -5.54 -2.50
N SER A 176 -3.42 -6.77 -2.96
CA SER A 176 -4.45 -7.66 -2.42
C SER A 176 -4.02 -8.22 -1.06
N PRO A 177 -4.87 -8.23 -0.03
CA PRO A 177 -4.54 -8.84 1.25
C PRO A 177 -4.82 -10.36 1.27
N GLU A 178 -4.88 -11.01 0.10
CA GLU A 178 -5.15 -12.45 -0.01
C GLU A 178 -4.01 -13.27 0.59
N GLU A 179 -4.11 -13.54 1.88
CA GLU A 179 -3.23 -14.44 2.58
C GLU A 179 -3.80 -15.85 2.49
N VAL A 180 -3.21 -16.68 1.64
CA VAL A 180 -3.43 -18.12 1.78
C VAL A 180 -2.79 -18.51 3.11
N VAL A 181 -3.62 -18.77 4.12
CA VAL A 181 -3.15 -19.43 5.34
C VAL A 181 -2.56 -20.76 4.90
N LEU A 182 -1.23 -20.82 4.77
CA LEU A 182 -0.50 -22.06 4.72
C LEU A 182 -0.83 -22.73 6.05
N LYS A 183 -1.75 -23.71 6.01
CA LYS A 183 -2.10 -24.51 7.17
C LYS A 183 -0.80 -25.09 7.72
N GLN A 184 -0.27 -24.48 8.77
CA GLN A 184 0.66 -25.18 9.65
C GLN A 184 -0.11 -26.38 10.17
N ARG A 185 0.48 -27.58 10.06
CA ARG A 185 -0.22 -28.83 10.35
C ARG A 185 -0.74 -28.95 11.79
N ASP A 186 -0.37 -28.06 12.72
CA ASP A 186 -0.76 -28.16 14.13
C ASP A 186 -0.97 -26.79 14.82
N SER A 187 -1.88 -25.95 14.34
CA SER A 187 -2.41 -24.89 15.20
C SER A 187 -3.91 -24.66 15.00
N GLN A 188 -4.67 -25.11 16.00
CA GLN A 188 -6.08 -24.74 16.17
C GLN A 188 -6.15 -23.25 16.53
N VAL A 189 -6.09 -22.38 15.53
CA VAL A 189 -6.64 -21.02 15.65
C VAL A 189 -7.36 -20.70 14.35
N LEU A 190 -8.68 -20.91 14.35
CA LEU A 190 -9.56 -20.34 13.33
C LEU A 190 -9.48 -18.82 13.43
N PHE A 191 -8.94 -18.16 12.41
CA PHE A 191 -9.27 -16.76 12.14
C PHE A 191 -10.24 -16.66 10.97
N SER A 192 -11.20 -15.79 11.19
CA SER A 192 -12.51 -15.71 10.58
C SER A 192 -12.46 -15.30 9.12
N ARG A 193 -13.21 -16.02 8.27
CA ARG A 193 -13.65 -15.50 6.97
C ARG A 193 -14.47 -14.24 7.22
N MET A 194 -13.88 -13.08 6.98
CA MET A 194 -14.64 -11.84 6.88
C MET A 194 -15.32 -11.89 5.51
N ASN A 195 -16.52 -12.48 5.48
CA ASN A 195 -17.39 -12.36 4.32
C ASN A 195 -17.61 -10.85 4.11
N LEU A 196 -17.15 -10.33 2.98
CA LEU A 196 -17.54 -9.01 2.48
C LEU A 196 -19.04 -9.08 2.20
N VAL A 197 -19.87 -8.85 3.22
CA VAL A 197 -21.30 -8.71 3.06
C VAL A 197 -21.54 -7.36 2.40
N GLY A 198 -21.90 -7.37 1.12
CA GLY A 198 -22.46 -6.20 0.44
C GLY A 198 -21.66 -5.59 -0.71
N ILE A 199 -20.50 -6.13 -1.08
CA ILE A 199 -19.86 -5.73 -2.34
C ILE A 199 -20.37 -6.65 -3.44
N ASP A 200 -21.27 -6.14 -4.28
CA ASP A 200 -21.64 -6.81 -5.52
C ASP A 200 -20.35 -7.04 -6.33
N THR A 201 -19.95 -8.30 -6.48
CA THR A 201 -18.77 -8.70 -7.26
C THR A 201 -18.82 -8.23 -8.73
N ASN A 202 -19.97 -7.75 -9.22
CA ASN A 202 -20.07 -7.09 -10.51
C ASN A 202 -19.61 -5.62 -10.53
N SER A 203 -19.60 -4.93 -9.38
CA SER A 203 -19.10 -3.55 -9.28
C SER A 203 -17.56 -3.46 -9.35
N LEU A 204 -16.85 -4.57 -9.13
CA LEU A 204 -15.40 -4.71 -9.33
C LEU A 204 -15.01 -4.96 -10.80
N ARG A 205 -15.97 -5.10 -11.72
CA ARG A 205 -15.70 -5.40 -13.15
C ARG A 205 -15.34 -4.20 -14.01
N PHE A 206 -15.32 -2.98 -13.46
CA PHE A 206 -15.20 -1.75 -14.26
C PHE A 206 -14.01 -0.85 -13.92
N LEU A 207 -12.96 -1.35 -13.26
CA LEU A 207 -11.74 -0.57 -13.05
C LEU A 207 -10.50 -1.42 -13.32
N PRO A 208 -9.54 -0.96 -14.15
CA PRO A 208 -8.30 -1.68 -14.43
C PRO A 208 -7.33 -1.44 -13.28
N VAL A 209 -7.71 -1.82 -12.05
CA VAL A 209 -6.75 -1.90 -10.94
C VAL A 209 -6.48 -3.38 -10.74
N LEU A 210 -5.35 -3.84 -11.26
CA LEU A 210 -4.97 -5.24 -11.13
C LEU A 210 -4.44 -5.47 -9.70
N LEU A 211 -4.97 -6.50 -9.04
CA LEU A 211 -4.62 -6.89 -7.69
C LEU A 211 -3.30 -7.67 -7.70
N ILE A 212 -2.30 -7.20 -6.94
CA ILE A 212 -1.07 -7.97 -6.72
C ILE A 212 -1.32 -8.91 -5.54
N LEU A 213 -1.20 -10.22 -5.79
CA LEU A 213 -1.13 -11.24 -4.76
C LEU A 213 0.33 -11.32 -4.29
N SER A 214 0.57 -11.09 -2.99
CA SER A 214 1.85 -11.34 -2.33
C SER A 214 1.82 -12.70 -1.63
#